data_AF-A0A7S4FGT5-F1
#
_entry.id   AF-A0A7S4FGT5-F1
#
_cell.length_a   1.000
_cell.length_b   1.000
_cell.length_c   1.000
_cell.angle_alpha   90.00
_cell.angle_beta   90.00
_cell.angle_gamma   90.00
#
_symmetry.space_group_name_H-M   'P 1'
#
loop_
_entity.id
_entity.type
_entity.pdbx_description
1 polymer ?
#
loop_
_entity_poly.entity_id
_entity_poly.type
_entity_poly.pdbx_seq_one_letter_code
_entity_poly.pdbx_strand_id
1 'polypeptide(L)'
;ASLGIRNVSFMTALADWAVESSILCKFNTQELANTAWAYATLNCEHLRLMEGIAKATFNQQHLLNAQDIANLSWAYAVLKILDYDLMYLLAEAGCHPEVMQTFTSQGIANTVWAFATLEVLHTKFLDGLAERAQHPALLKTFKYSSGLA
;
A
#
# COMPACT_ATOMS: atom_id res chain seq x y z
N ALA A 1 15.11 -1.14 -5.11
CA ALA A 1 14.24 -2.22 -4.60
C ALA A 1 14.32 -3.48 -5.45
N SER A 2 13.96 -3.44 -6.75
CA SER A 2 13.88 -4.66 -7.59
C SER A 2 15.18 -5.46 -7.72
N LEU A 3 16.34 -4.80 -7.62
CA LEU A 3 17.65 -5.46 -7.64
C LEU A 3 18.13 -5.95 -6.26
N GLY A 4 17.34 -5.74 -5.19
CA GLY A 4 17.72 -6.08 -3.81
C GLY A 4 18.90 -5.28 -3.23
N ILE A 5 19.49 -4.36 -4.01
CA ILE A 5 20.62 -3.55 -3.56
C ILE A 5 20.14 -2.53 -2.52
N ARG A 6 20.60 -2.71 -1.28
CA ARG A 6 20.30 -1.83 -0.14
C ARG A 6 21.53 -0.98 0.19
N ASN A 7 21.52 0.29 -0.23
CA ASN A 7 22.48 1.30 0.21
C ASN A 7 21.76 2.29 1.13
N VAL A 8 21.90 2.09 2.44
CA VAL A 8 21.14 2.87 3.45
C VAL A 8 21.48 4.36 3.35
N SER A 9 22.77 4.72 3.28
CA SER A 9 23.18 6.14 3.22
C SER A 9 22.63 6.86 1.99
N PHE A 10 22.64 6.19 0.84
CA PHE A 10 22.03 6.74 -0.37
C PHE A 10 20.51 6.90 -0.23
N MET A 11 19.83 5.89 0.32
CA MET A 11 18.38 5.93 0.52
C MET A 11 17.98 7.03 1.51
N THR A 12 18.73 7.22 2.60
CA THR A 12 18.50 8.32 3.54
C THR A 12 18.69 9.67 2.86
N ALA A 13 19.79 9.89 2.14
CA ALA A 13 20.03 11.15 1.45
C ALA A 13 18.97 11.45 0.37
N LEU A 14 18.50 10.42 -0.35
CA LEU A 14 17.41 10.54 -1.31
C LEU A 14 16.09 10.91 -0.64
N ALA A 15 15.79 10.29 0.50
CA ALA A 15 14.59 10.58 1.28
C ALA A 15 14.59 12.03 1.79
N ASP A 16 15.69 12.48 2.39
CA ASP A 16 15.86 13.84 2.88
C ASP A 16 15.68 14.86 1.74
N TRP A 17 16.35 14.64 0.61
CA TRP A 17 16.19 15.50 -0.56
C TRP A 17 14.75 15.53 -1.07
N ALA A 18 14.05 14.39 -1.11
CA ALA A 18 12.66 14.33 -1.56
C ALA A 18 11.72 15.13 -0.64
N VAL A 19 11.95 15.08 0.68
CA VAL A 19 11.18 15.86 1.66
C VAL A 19 11.50 17.35 1.54
N GLU A 20 12.79 17.73 1.46
CA GLU A 20 13.24 19.13 1.41
C GLU A 20 12.83 19.84 0.12
N SER A 21 12.95 19.16 -1.03
CA SER A 21 12.53 19.69 -2.33
C SER A 21 11.01 19.69 -2.52
N SER A 22 10.26 19.09 -1.59
CA SER A 22 8.81 18.88 -1.69
C SER A 22 8.38 18.20 -2.99
N ILE A 23 9.25 17.36 -3.59
CA ILE A 23 8.98 16.74 -4.90
C ILE A 23 7.78 15.79 -4.87
N LEU A 24 7.47 15.23 -3.69
CA LEU A 24 6.37 14.27 -3.48
C LEU A 24 5.00 14.83 -3.89
N CYS A 25 4.78 16.15 -3.84
CA CYS A 25 3.51 16.75 -4.28
C CYS A 25 3.30 16.71 -5.80
N LYS A 26 4.37 16.42 -6.56
CA LYS A 26 4.32 16.26 -8.02
C LYS A 26 4.17 14.81 -8.45
N PHE A 27 4.31 13.87 -7.52
CA PHE A 27 4.13 12.45 -7.83
C PHE A 27 2.65 12.14 -8.01
N ASN A 28 2.35 11.20 -8.89
CA ASN A 28 1.04 10.57 -8.95
C ASN A 28 0.91 9.44 -7.90
N THR A 29 -0.29 8.89 -7.73
CA THR A 29 -0.57 7.86 -6.71
C THR A 29 0.30 6.61 -6.86
N GLN A 30 0.57 6.18 -8.10
CA GLN A 30 1.42 5.02 -8.38
C GLN A 30 2.88 5.29 -8.02
N GLU A 31 3.41 6.47 -8.31
CA GLU A 31 4.77 6.87 -7.95
C GLU A 31 4.96 6.95 -6.43
N LEU A 32 3.96 7.46 -5.71
CA LEU A 32 3.91 7.47 -4.24
C LEU A 32 3.92 6.04 -3.68
N ALA A 33 3.03 5.18 -4.18
CA ALA A 33 2.93 3.78 -3.75
C ALA A 33 4.22 3.00 -4.05
N ASN A 34 4.81 3.18 -5.23
CA ASN A 34 6.06 2.54 -5.61
C ASN A 34 7.24 3.03 -4.77
N THR A 35 7.26 4.31 -4.39
CA THR A 35 8.29 4.86 -3.49
C THR A 35 8.18 4.22 -2.11
N ALA A 36 6.98 4.19 -1.51
CA ALA A 36 6.75 3.51 -0.23
C ALA A 36 7.13 2.02 -0.29
N TRP A 37 6.68 1.31 -1.33
CA TRP A 37 7.02 -0.08 -1.56
C TRP A 37 8.53 -0.31 -1.68
N ALA A 38 9.26 0.59 -2.35
CA ALA A 38 10.69 0.46 -2.53
C ALA A 38 11.46 0.60 -1.21
N TYR A 39 11.06 1.54 -0.35
CA TYR A 39 11.64 1.73 0.98
C TYR A 39 11.32 0.54 1.90
N ALA A 40 10.08 0.06 1.88
CA ALA A 40 9.67 -1.14 2.62
C ALA A 40 10.44 -2.40 2.16
N THR A 41 10.53 -2.63 0.86
CA THR A 41 11.25 -3.78 0.27
C THR A 41 12.73 -3.79 0.63
N LEU A 42 13.36 -2.61 0.70
CA LEU A 42 14.75 -2.48 1.10
C LEU A 42 14.93 -2.41 2.62
N ASN A 43 13.87 -2.52 3.41
CA ASN A 43 13.88 -2.32 4.86
C ASN A 43 14.63 -1.03 5.25
N CYS A 44 14.31 0.05 4.54
CA CYS A 44 14.82 1.39 4.79
C CYS A 44 13.67 2.21 5.38
N GLU A 45 13.69 2.39 6.70
CA GLU A 45 12.72 3.23 7.39
C GLU A 45 13.14 4.69 7.30
N HIS A 46 12.21 5.57 6.90
CA HIS A 46 12.42 7.01 6.89
C HIS A 46 11.09 7.74 7.18
N LEU A 47 10.80 7.98 8.45
CA LEU A 47 9.48 8.44 8.91
C LEU A 47 8.99 9.70 8.18
N ARG A 48 9.85 10.73 8.04
CA ARG A 48 9.50 11.99 7.34
C ARG A 48 9.13 11.79 5.87
N LEU A 49 9.73 10.79 5.21
CA LEU A 49 9.41 10.47 3.83
C LEU A 49 8.04 9.81 3.76
N MET A 50 7.78 8.88 4.68
CA MET A 50 6.49 8.18 4.76
C MET A 50 5.36 9.18 5.07
N GLU A 51 5.53 10.08 6.05
CA GLU A 51 4.60 11.18 6.33
C GLU A 51 4.36 12.07 5.10
N GLY A 52 5.42 12.39 4.35
CA GLY A 52 5.33 13.13 3.09
C GLY A 52 4.52 12.39 2.03
N ILE A 53 4.69 11.08 1.92
CA ILE A 53 3.92 10.21 1.04
C ILE A 53 2.45 10.20 1.47
N ALA A 54 2.15 9.99 2.75
CA ALA A 54 0.78 10.01 3.28
C ALA A 54 0.09 11.33 2.90
N LYS A 55 0.72 12.47 3.22
CA LYS A 55 0.19 13.80 2.89
C LYS A 55 -0.06 14.00 1.39
N ALA A 56 0.84 13.53 0.53
CA ALA A 56 0.65 13.60 -0.92
C ALA A 56 -0.51 12.70 -1.39
N THR A 57 -0.65 11.51 -0.81
CA THR A 57 -1.76 10.59 -1.07
C THR A 57 -3.10 11.21 -0.67
N PHE A 58 -3.18 11.91 0.48
CA PHE A 58 -4.39 12.62 0.92
C PHE A 58 -4.94 13.59 -0.14
N ASN A 59 -4.05 14.33 -0.82
CA ASN A 59 -4.44 15.31 -1.84
C ASN A 59 -4.99 14.66 -3.13
N GLN A 60 -4.73 13.38 -3.33
CA GLN A 60 -5.04 12.65 -4.57
C GLN A 60 -5.88 11.39 -4.31
N GLN A 61 -6.53 11.28 -3.15
CA GLN A 61 -7.24 10.07 -2.71
C GLN A 61 -8.28 9.53 -3.70
N HIS A 62 -8.91 10.41 -4.48
CA HIS A 62 -9.90 10.05 -5.50
C HIS A 62 -9.30 9.39 -6.76
N LEU A 63 -7.97 9.41 -6.89
CA LEU A 63 -7.23 8.78 -7.99
C LEU A 63 -6.63 7.42 -7.61
N LEU A 64 -6.76 7.01 -6.34
CA LEU A 64 -6.24 5.74 -5.86
C LEU A 64 -6.94 4.57 -6.54
N ASN A 65 -6.14 3.62 -7.02
CA ASN A 65 -6.62 2.32 -7.48
C ASN A 65 -6.28 1.21 -6.48
N ALA A 66 -6.76 -0.01 -6.74
CA ALA A 66 -6.57 -1.16 -5.86
C ALA A 66 -5.09 -1.54 -5.65
N GLN A 67 -4.24 -1.36 -6.67
CA GLN A 67 -2.81 -1.65 -6.57
C GLN A 67 -2.09 -0.62 -5.69
N ASP A 68 -2.42 0.67 -5.84
CA ASP A 68 -1.87 1.74 -5.01
C ASP A 68 -2.21 1.49 -3.53
N ILE A 69 -3.48 1.16 -3.25
CA ILE A 69 -3.97 0.84 -1.89
C ILE A 69 -3.23 -0.35 -1.30
N ALA A 70 -3.11 -1.44 -2.05
CA ALA A 70 -2.42 -2.64 -1.57
C ALA A 70 -0.93 -2.39 -1.30
N ASN A 71 -0.25 -1.66 -2.19
CA ASN A 71 1.16 -1.35 -2.06
C ASN A 71 1.45 -0.39 -0.89
N LEU A 72 0.65 0.66 -0.73
CA LEU A 72 0.77 1.59 0.39
C LEU A 72 0.49 0.87 1.71
N SER A 73 -0.62 0.15 1.83
CA SER A 73 -0.96 -0.60 3.04
C SER A 73 0.15 -1.57 3.43
N TRP A 74 0.62 -2.37 2.46
CA TRP A 74 1.70 -3.32 2.68
C TRP A 74 3.01 -2.65 3.10
N ALA A 75 3.40 -1.55 2.44
CA ALA A 75 4.63 -0.85 2.76
C ALA A 75 4.65 -0.31 4.20
N TYR A 76 3.54 0.30 4.64
CA TYR A 76 3.39 0.81 6.01
C TYR A 76 3.42 -0.33 7.03
N ALA A 77 2.75 -1.45 6.75
CA ALA A 77 2.78 -2.62 7.61
C ALA A 77 4.18 -3.27 7.72
N VAL A 78 4.91 -3.40 6.61
CA VAL A 78 6.27 -3.95 6.60
C VAL A 78 7.24 -3.09 7.40
N LEU A 79 7.15 -1.76 7.25
CA LEU A 79 7.95 -0.81 8.01
C LEU A 79 7.46 -0.62 9.45
N LYS A 80 6.32 -1.25 9.83
CA LYS A 80 5.68 -1.13 11.14
C LYS A 80 5.33 0.33 11.51
N ILE A 81 4.97 1.11 10.49
CA ILE A 81 4.53 2.50 10.66
C ILE A 81 3.02 2.51 10.67
N LEU A 82 2.44 2.87 11.81
CA LEU A 82 1.00 3.03 11.96
C LEU A 82 0.61 4.51 11.76
N ASP A 83 0.11 4.79 10.57
CA ASP A 83 -0.57 6.05 10.24
C ASP A 83 -2.07 5.76 10.10
N TYR A 84 -2.82 5.97 11.20
CA TYR A 84 -4.25 5.67 11.24
C TYR A 84 -5.05 6.42 10.18
N ASP A 85 -4.71 7.69 9.95
CA ASP A 85 -5.42 8.55 9.01
C ASP A 85 -5.22 8.03 7.58
N LEU A 86 -3.98 7.70 7.20
CA LEU A 86 -3.71 7.09 5.90
C LEU A 86 -4.43 5.75 5.75
N MET A 87 -4.35 4.86 6.76
CA MET A 87 -4.97 3.53 6.68
C MET A 87 -6.49 3.62 6.50
N TYR A 88 -7.15 4.56 7.20
CA TYR A 88 -8.58 4.82 7.02
C TYR A 88 -8.91 5.41 5.65
N LEU A 89 -8.09 6.35 5.15
CA LEU A 89 -8.25 6.91 3.81
C LEU A 89 -8.15 5.83 2.73
N LEU A 90 -7.17 4.94 2.83
CA LEU A 90 -6.99 3.83 1.90
C LEU A 90 -8.19 2.88 1.93
N ALA A 91 -8.76 2.63 3.11
CA ALA A 91 -9.96 1.82 3.27
C ALA A 91 -11.20 2.47 2.63
N GLU A 92 -11.42 3.77 2.86
CA GLU A 92 -12.52 4.52 2.28
C GLU A 92 -12.42 4.59 0.75
N ALA A 93 -11.24 4.89 0.20
CA ALA A 93 -10.99 4.84 -1.24
C ALA A 93 -11.22 3.43 -1.81
N GLY A 94 -10.77 2.39 -1.08
CA GLY A 94 -10.96 0.99 -1.46
C GLY A 94 -12.42 0.53 -1.45
N CYS A 95 -13.28 1.16 -0.64
CA CYS A 95 -14.72 0.88 -0.63
C CYS A 95 -15.45 1.34 -1.89
N HIS A 96 -14.84 2.19 -2.73
CA HIS A 96 -15.47 2.63 -3.97
C HIS A 96 -15.69 1.44 -4.92
N PRO A 97 -16.89 1.21 -5.49
CA PRO A 97 -17.17 0.02 -6.30
C PRO A 97 -16.21 -0.19 -7.47
N GLU A 98 -15.82 0.90 -8.14
CA GLU A 98 -14.87 0.86 -9.27
C GLU A 98 -13.48 0.41 -8.84
N VAL A 99 -13.08 0.72 -7.59
CA VAL A 99 -11.81 0.29 -7.02
C VAL A 99 -11.93 -1.15 -6.50
N MET A 100 -12.96 -1.44 -5.71
CA MET A 100 -13.21 -2.74 -5.09
C MET A 100 -13.20 -3.88 -6.12
N GLN A 101 -13.85 -3.69 -7.26
CA GLN A 101 -13.93 -4.70 -8.32
C GLN A 101 -12.58 -4.98 -9.00
N THR A 102 -11.62 -4.06 -8.92
CA THR A 102 -10.29 -4.18 -9.55
C THR A 102 -9.26 -4.86 -8.65
N PHE A 103 -9.57 -5.09 -7.36
CA PHE A 103 -8.69 -5.85 -6.49
C PHE A 103 -8.42 -7.25 -7.06
N THR A 104 -7.14 -7.60 -7.11
CA THR A 104 -6.64 -8.94 -7.44
C THR A 104 -6.50 -9.76 -6.16
N SER A 105 -6.36 -11.08 -6.28
CA SER A 105 -6.16 -11.97 -5.14
C SER A 105 -4.94 -11.59 -4.29
N GLN A 106 -3.85 -11.20 -4.95
CA GLN A 106 -2.65 -10.71 -4.27
C GLN A 106 -2.90 -9.34 -3.60
N GLY A 107 -3.61 -8.43 -4.27
CA GLY A 107 -3.98 -7.14 -3.70
C GLY A 107 -4.81 -7.31 -2.42
N ILE A 108 -5.81 -8.20 -2.44
CA ILE A 108 -6.62 -8.53 -1.27
C ILE A 108 -5.76 -9.09 -0.14
N ALA A 109 -4.92 -10.10 -0.43
CA ALA A 109 -4.08 -10.72 0.58
C ALA A 109 -3.13 -9.72 1.24
N ASN A 110 -2.47 -8.87 0.43
CA ASN A 110 -1.56 -7.84 0.93
C ASN A 110 -2.28 -6.81 1.80
N THR A 111 -3.44 -6.32 1.36
CA THR A 111 -4.22 -5.34 2.12
C THR A 111 -4.74 -5.93 3.42
N VAL A 112 -5.38 -7.11 3.40
CA VAL A 112 -5.90 -7.74 4.62
C VAL A 112 -4.79 -8.03 5.61
N TRP A 113 -3.65 -8.56 5.14
CA TRP A 113 -2.48 -8.80 5.99
C TRP A 113 -1.94 -7.50 6.59
N ALA A 114 -1.87 -6.42 5.82
CA ALA A 114 -1.40 -5.13 6.30
C ALA A 114 -2.31 -4.55 7.40
N PHE A 115 -3.63 -4.56 7.19
CA PHE A 115 -4.60 -4.08 8.18
C PHE A 115 -4.55 -4.92 9.46
N ALA A 116 -4.43 -6.24 9.36
CA ALA A 116 -4.25 -7.11 10.52
C ALA A 116 -2.92 -6.86 11.25
N THR A 117 -1.82 -6.67 10.51
CA THR A 117 -0.48 -6.44 11.08
C THR A 117 -0.39 -5.11 11.83
N LEU A 118 -1.09 -4.09 11.33
CA LEU A 118 -1.18 -2.77 11.96
C LEU A 118 -2.33 -2.65 12.96
N GLU A 119 -3.07 -3.73 13.19
CA GLU A 119 -4.22 -3.78 14.12
C GLU A 119 -5.31 -2.72 13.80
N VAL A 120 -5.51 -2.42 12.52
CA VAL A 120 -6.52 -1.47 12.03
C VAL A 120 -7.76 -2.23 11.57
N LEU A 121 -8.91 -1.94 12.19
CA LEU A 121 -10.19 -2.51 11.83
C LEU A 121 -11.03 -1.49 11.04
N HIS A 122 -11.32 -1.81 9.78
CA HIS A 122 -12.29 -1.08 8.96
C HIS A 122 -13.32 -2.04 8.38
N THR A 123 -14.35 -2.36 9.16
CA THR A 123 -15.30 -3.46 8.91
C THR A 123 -15.86 -3.46 7.48
N LYS A 124 -16.40 -2.34 7.01
CA LYS A 124 -16.98 -2.23 5.66
C LYS A 124 -15.98 -2.57 4.55
N PHE A 125 -14.72 -2.19 4.73
CA PHE A 125 -13.68 -2.42 3.72
C PHE A 125 -13.24 -3.88 3.73
N LEU A 126 -13.00 -4.44 4.92
CA LEU A 126 -12.58 -5.83 5.07
C LEU A 126 -13.68 -6.80 4.64
N ASP A 127 -14.94 -6.52 4.96
CA ASP A 127 -16.09 -7.30 4.47
C ASP A 127 -16.19 -7.24 2.95
N GLY A 128 -16.03 -6.04 2.36
CA GLY A 128 -16.02 -5.89 0.90
C GLY A 128 -14.87 -6.64 0.22
N LEU A 129 -13.67 -6.66 0.82
CA LEU A 129 -12.55 -7.48 0.34
C LEU A 129 -12.86 -8.98 0.45
N ALA A 130 -13.53 -9.41 1.53
CA ALA A 130 -13.92 -10.80 1.72
C ALA A 130 -14.97 -11.26 0.70
N GLU A 131 -15.97 -10.42 0.39
CA GLU A 131 -16.93 -10.65 -0.68
C GLU A 131 -16.23 -10.70 -2.05
N ARG A 132 -15.34 -9.74 -2.31
CA ARG A 132 -14.56 -9.69 -3.55
C ARG A 132 -13.73 -10.95 -3.74
N ALA A 133 -13.11 -11.48 -2.69
CA ALA A 133 -12.31 -12.70 -2.73
C ALA A 133 -13.13 -13.94 -3.13
N GLN A 134 -14.44 -13.96 -2.83
CA GLN A 134 -15.35 -15.03 -3.20
C GLN A 134 -15.80 -14.97 -4.67
N HIS A 135 -15.48 -13.88 -5.39
CA HIS A 135 -15.88 -13.73 -6.77
C HIS A 135 -15.26 -14.84 -7.65
N PRO A 136 -16.03 -15.50 -8.56
CA PRO A 136 -15.54 -16.64 -9.35
C PRO A 136 -14.26 -16.39 -10.15
N ALA A 137 -14.04 -15.15 -10.59
CA ALA A 137 -12.83 -14.74 -11.27
C ALA A 137 -11.55 -14.88 -10.41
N LEU A 138 -11.66 -14.67 -9.09
CA LEU A 138 -10.53 -14.77 -8.15
C LEU A 138 -10.43 -16.15 -7.51
N LEU A 139 -11.56 -16.86 -7.29
CA LEU A 139 -11.57 -18.19 -6.68
C LEU A 139 -10.62 -19.20 -7.35
N LYS A 140 -10.46 -19.12 -8.68
CA LYS A 140 -9.53 -19.98 -9.42
C LYS A 140 -8.09 -19.75 -8.95
N THR A 141 -7.68 -18.50 -8.78
CA THR A 141 -6.31 -18.15 -8.39
C THR A 141 -5.96 -18.57 -6.95
N PHE A 142 -6.92 -18.56 -6.02
CA PHE A 142 -6.69 -19.04 -4.64
C PHE A 142 -6.61 -20.57 -4.54
N LYS A 143 -7.32 -21.31 -5.40
CA LYS A 143 -7.35 -22.78 -5.36
C LYS A 143 -6.11 -23.43 -6.00
N TYR A 144 -5.40 -22.72 -6.89
CA TYR A 144 -4.18 -23.25 -7.52
C TYR A 144 -2.89 -22.95 -6.73
N SER A 145 -2.90 -21.98 -5.80
CA SER A 145 -1.74 -21.67 -4.96
C SER A 145 -1.56 -22.63 -3.77
N SER A 146 -2.56 -23.45 -3.45
CA SER A 146 -2.47 -24.52 -2.43
C SER A 146 -1.92 -25.85 -2.98
N GLY A 147 -1.37 -25.86 -4.20
CA GLY A 147 -0.85 -27.05 -4.89
C GLY A 147 0.66 -27.28 -4.76
N LEU A 148 1.37 -26.54 -3.91
CA LEU A 148 2.80 -26.76 -3.64
C LEU A 148 2.99 -26.84 -2.11
N ALA A 149 2.91 -28.07 -1.61
CA ALA A 149 3.53 -28.52 -0.37
C ALA A 149 4.73 -29.40 -0.74
#